data_AF-A0A946RXJ1-F1
#
_entry.id   AF-A0A946RXJ1-F1
#
_cell.length_a   1.000
_cell.length_b   1.000
_cell.length_c   1.000
_cell.angle_alpha   90.00
_cell.angle_beta   90.00
_cell.angle_gamma   90.00
#
_symmetry.space_group_name_H-M   'P 1'
#
loop_
_entity.id
_entity.type
_entity.pdbx_description
1 polymer ?
#
loop_
_entity_poly.entity_id
_entity_poly.type
_entity_poly.pdbx_seq_one_letter_code
_entity_poly.pdbx_strand_id
1 'polypeptide(L)'
;MYRTLSFILILLFSATTVFATPKRVIRHVNNDGSPAVSAEPDRDDPHRDPVDVISYDDGNSLEFYITLPEGSGFDDSSYNVRFSPVEAPFSLIGLQVVLFNMDDRNGNPGMEVAVFSSDDDGFPQEELVTFEVPNNDLNFSQAEEILWNRVSFTDYNVEPVLFEGNVDFHIALNVIQGNIRDTLAVFLDNGEEATNRSGFWSDDDNMWELILNAYEVGHNFTLRAVVEYPDPEPPAIAIDPENVGAEGGGELPVTISNTGGSPLLWRTEVETFVEPEEPERPWILWEPEEGEIAPDDEAQVMVTVNLDGLVAGIYAASLHFLSNDPNNPDVALNIMINTIYLHIEVTPEELDFGIVEDPEPRSEILTVSNIGNVLLTITSVRIHP
;
A
#
# COMPACT_ATOMS: atom_id res chain seq x y z
N MET A 1 -84.27 -14.46 -46.21
CA MET A 1 -83.10 -14.83 -47.04
C MET A 1 -81.89 -14.17 -46.39
N TYR A 2 -81.09 -14.97 -45.70
CA TYR A 2 -80.02 -14.53 -44.79
C TYR A 2 -78.83 -13.95 -45.58
N ARG A 3 -78.29 -12.82 -45.12
CA ARG A 3 -76.90 -12.41 -45.40
C ARG A 3 -76.14 -12.42 -44.08
N THR A 4 -75.26 -13.41 -43.95
CA THR A 4 -74.33 -13.53 -42.84
C THR A 4 -73.13 -12.62 -43.14
N LEU A 5 -72.91 -11.61 -42.30
CA LEU A 5 -71.70 -10.78 -42.28
C LEU A 5 -70.60 -11.53 -41.52
N SER A 6 -69.43 -11.69 -42.14
CA SER A 6 -68.20 -12.07 -41.45
C SER A 6 -67.63 -10.86 -40.70
N PHE A 7 -67.33 -11.03 -39.42
CA PHE A 7 -66.58 -10.06 -38.62
C PHE A 7 -65.07 -10.28 -38.83
N ILE A 8 -64.34 -9.21 -39.14
CA ILE A 8 -62.88 -9.13 -39.00
C ILE A 8 -62.62 -8.23 -37.79
N LEU A 9 -61.99 -8.79 -36.76
CA LEU A 9 -61.50 -8.08 -35.59
C LEU A 9 -60.17 -7.43 -35.96
N ILE A 10 -60.16 -6.11 -36.19
CA ILE A 10 -58.92 -5.32 -36.26
C ILE A 10 -58.74 -4.68 -34.88
N LEU A 11 -57.80 -5.22 -34.11
CA LEU A 11 -57.26 -4.60 -32.90
C LEU A 11 -56.49 -3.34 -33.31
N LEU A 12 -57.09 -2.17 -33.08
CA LEU A 12 -56.39 -0.89 -33.10
C LEU A 12 -55.63 -0.74 -31.77
N PHE A 13 -54.35 -1.09 -31.77
CA PHE A 13 -53.44 -0.62 -30.73
C PHE A 13 -53.22 0.89 -30.95
N SER A 14 -53.70 1.70 -30.02
CA SER A 14 -53.23 3.07 -29.87
C SER A 14 -51.82 2.99 -29.28
N ALA A 15 -50.82 3.13 -30.15
CA ALA A 15 -49.47 3.46 -29.71
C ALA A 15 -49.51 4.92 -29.23
N THR A 16 -49.65 5.13 -27.92
CA THR A 16 -49.16 6.36 -27.31
C THR A 16 -47.64 6.30 -27.34
N THR A 17 -47.07 6.85 -28.40
CA THR A 17 -45.65 7.15 -28.49
C THR A 17 -45.33 8.17 -27.39
N VAL A 18 -44.76 7.72 -26.28
CA VAL A 18 -44.03 8.60 -25.37
C VAL A 18 -42.75 8.95 -26.13
N PHE A 19 -42.72 10.13 -26.72
CA PHE A 19 -41.47 10.69 -27.22
C PHE A 19 -40.60 10.98 -26.00
N ALA A 20 -39.62 10.12 -25.73
CA ALA A 20 -38.46 10.49 -24.93
C ALA A 20 -37.88 11.76 -25.56
N THR A 21 -37.94 12.85 -24.83
CA THR A 21 -37.30 14.10 -25.26
C THR A 21 -35.78 13.88 -25.18
N PRO A 22 -35.00 14.34 -26.17
CA PRO A 22 -33.55 14.15 -26.13
C PRO A 22 -32.97 14.88 -24.92
N LYS A 23 -32.12 14.19 -24.15
CA LYS A 23 -31.27 14.75 -23.11
C LYS A 23 -30.52 15.95 -23.72
N ARG A 24 -30.72 17.15 -23.16
CA ARG A 24 -30.01 18.38 -23.58
C ARG A 24 -28.81 18.59 -22.67
N VAL A 25 -27.72 19.00 -23.28
CA VAL A 25 -26.36 18.95 -22.75
C VAL A 25 -25.67 20.29 -23.03
N ILE A 26 -24.75 20.68 -22.14
CA ILE A 26 -23.89 21.87 -22.22
C ILE A 26 -22.78 21.65 -23.26
N ARG A 27 -22.48 22.65 -24.12
CA ARG A 27 -21.49 22.57 -25.22
C ARG A 27 -20.22 23.38 -24.93
N HIS A 28 -19.04 22.82 -25.27
CA HIS A 28 -18.01 23.42 -26.17
C HIS A 28 -16.95 22.36 -26.62
N VAL A 29 -16.13 22.63 -27.67
CA VAL A 29 -15.31 21.67 -28.48
C VAL A 29 -13.84 22.11 -28.66
N ASN A 30 -12.86 21.17 -28.57
CA ASN A 30 -11.70 20.84 -29.45
C ASN A 30 -10.53 20.17 -28.65
N ASN A 31 -9.47 19.55 -29.20
CA ASN A 31 -9.29 18.32 -30.02
C ASN A 31 -7.75 18.02 -30.17
N ASP A 32 -7.06 17.36 -29.22
CA ASP A 32 -5.63 17.00 -29.39
C ASP A 32 -5.09 15.72 -28.72
N GLY A 33 -5.77 15.11 -27.75
CA GLY A 33 -5.56 13.69 -27.42
C GLY A 33 -4.21 13.31 -26.79
N SER A 34 -3.54 14.22 -26.09
CA SER A 34 -2.37 13.93 -25.24
C SER A 34 -2.76 13.55 -23.80
N PRO A 35 -2.13 12.54 -23.17
CA PRO A 35 -2.42 12.14 -21.80
C PRO A 35 -1.93 13.16 -20.77
N ALA A 36 -2.77 13.49 -19.78
CA ALA A 36 -2.45 14.38 -18.66
C ALA A 36 -1.83 13.63 -17.48
N VAL A 37 -0.92 14.29 -16.75
CA VAL A 37 -0.14 13.73 -15.62
C VAL A 37 -0.74 14.21 -14.29
N SER A 38 -1.00 13.30 -13.34
CA SER A 38 -1.52 13.66 -12.01
C SER A 38 -0.43 14.18 -11.07
N ALA A 39 -0.81 15.02 -10.10
CA ALA A 39 0.02 15.31 -8.95
C ALA A 39 0.21 14.04 -8.09
N GLU A 40 1.42 13.85 -7.58
CA GLU A 40 1.74 12.80 -6.61
C GLU A 40 1.01 13.10 -5.28
N PRO A 41 0.34 12.12 -4.63
CA PRO A 41 -0.07 12.29 -3.24
C PRO A 41 1.17 12.53 -2.38
N ASP A 42 0.98 13.29 -1.29
CA ASP A 42 2.04 13.64 -0.35
C ASP A 42 2.65 12.36 0.25
N ARG A 43 3.80 11.94 -0.28
CA ARG A 43 4.48 10.68 0.08
C ARG A 43 5.10 10.70 1.49
N ASP A 44 5.08 11.84 2.16
CA ASP A 44 5.82 12.08 3.41
C ASP A 44 4.94 12.05 4.68
N ASP A 45 3.67 11.62 4.62
CA ASP A 45 2.85 11.43 5.84
C ASP A 45 2.98 9.99 6.41
N PRO A 46 3.64 9.80 7.57
CA PRO A 46 3.72 8.51 8.25
C PRO A 46 2.38 8.03 8.85
N HIS A 47 1.31 8.82 8.75
CA HIS A 47 -0.05 8.50 9.17
C HIS A 47 -1.03 8.76 8.03
N ARG A 48 -0.91 8.00 6.94
CA ARG A 48 -1.85 8.07 5.83
C ARG A 48 -3.28 7.80 6.33
N ASP A 49 -4.18 8.75 6.08
CA ASP A 49 -5.60 8.54 6.37
C ASP A 49 -6.11 7.38 5.49
N PRO A 50 -6.97 6.49 6.00
CA PRO A 50 -7.48 5.35 5.23
C PRO A 50 -8.37 5.77 4.05
N VAL A 51 -8.77 7.03 3.99
CA VAL A 51 -9.65 7.60 2.96
C VAL A 51 -8.95 8.75 2.27
N ASP A 52 -8.62 8.56 1.01
CA ASP A 52 -8.01 9.58 0.15
C ASP A 52 -9.08 10.21 -0.76
N VAL A 53 -8.96 11.52 -0.95
CA VAL A 53 -9.81 12.27 -1.89
C VAL A 53 -8.99 12.59 -3.11
N ILE A 54 -9.24 11.88 -4.21
CA ILE A 54 -8.59 12.16 -5.48
C ILE A 54 -9.26 13.38 -6.10
N SER A 55 -8.54 14.50 -6.10
CA SER A 55 -8.85 15.69 -6.88
C SER A 55 -7.80 15.88 -7.97
N TYR A 56 -8.22 16.36 -9.13
CA TYR A 56 -7.28 16.85 -10.12
C TYR A 56 -6.70 18.19 -9.63
N ASP A 57 -5.40 18.24 -9.39
CA ASP A 57 -4.64 19.44 -8.98
C ASP A 57 -3.30 19.47 -9.73
N ASP A 58 -3.33 19.62 -11.06
CA ASP A 58 -2.11 19.99 -11.81
C ASP A 58 -2.19 21.48 -12.15
N GLY A 59 -1.38 22.27 -11.46
CA GLY A 59 -1.21 23.71 -11.70
C GLY A 59 -0.37 24.05 -12.93
N ASN A 60 0.14 23.08 -13.71
CA ASN A 60 1.07 23.35 -14.81
C ASN A 60 0.71 22.78 -16.19
N SER A 61 -0.32 21.96 -16.35
CA SER A 61 -0.92 21.72 -17.67
C SER A 61 -2.31 21.13 -17.54
N LEU A 62 -3.32 21.86 -17.99
CA LEU A 62 -4.69 21.38 -18.05
C LEU A 62 -5.07 21.17 -19.52
N GLU A 63 -4.42 20.20 -20.15
CA GLU A 63 -4.96 19.64 -21.40
C GLU A 63 -6.20 18.82 -21.04
N PHE A 64 -7.34 19.48 -21.22
CA PHE A 64 -8.74 19.07 -21.09
C PHE A 64 -9.03 17.56 -21.12
N TYR A 65 -9.66 16.98 -20.09
CA TYR A 65 -10.42 15.73 -20.28
C TYR A 65 -11.67 15.62 -19.40
N ILE A 66 -12.67 16.44 -19.72
CA ILE A 66 -14.00 15.83 -19.90
C ILE A 66 -13.95 15.21 -21.29
N THR A 67 -13.82 13.89 -21.35
CA THR A 67 -13.84 13.19 -22.64
C THR A 67 -15.29 13.13 -23.14
N LEU A 68 -15.54 13.71 -24.32
CA LEU A 68 -16.60 13.20 -25.18
C LEU A 68 -16.16 11.79 -25.61
N PRO A 69 -17.03 10.77 -25.59
CA PRO A 69 -16.70 9.48 -26.17
C PRO A 69 -16.62 9.66 -27.69
N GLU A 70 -15.44 9.98 -28.23
CA GLU A 70 -15.19 9.87 -29.67
C GLU A 70 -14.96 8.40 -30.04
N GLY A 71 -16.01 7.59 -29.88
CA GLY A 71 -16.16 6.23 -30.41
C GLY A 71 -15.08 5.21 -30.04
N SER A 72 -15.40 4.23 -29.20
CA SER A 72 -16.03 3.01 -29.71
C SER A 72 -16.99 2.37 -28.70
N GLY A 73 -18.29 2.37 -29.01
CA GLY A 73 -19.30 1.59 -28.29
C GLY A 73 -20.23 2.34 -27.33
N PHE A 74 -19.84 3.53 -26.86
CA PHE A 74 -20.72 4.40 -26.04
C PHE A 74 -21.25 5.54 -26.90
N ASP A 75 -22.51 5.44 -27.31
CA ASP A 75 -23.25 6.52 -27.97
C ASP A 75 -23.30 7.73 -27.01
N ASP A 76 -22.37 8.68 -27.15
CA ASP A 76 -22.38 10.13 -26.82
C ASP A 76 -23.49 10.66 -25.90
N SER A 77 -23.72 10.05 -24.73
CA SER A 77 -24.91 10.32 -23.92
C SER A 77 -24.64 10.78 -22.49
N SER A 78 -23.41 10.68 -22.00
CA SER A 78 -23.03 11.05 -20.63
C SER A 78 -21.64 11.67 -20.59
N TYR A 79 -21.54 12.86 -20.00
CA TYR A 79 -20.27 13.54 -19.73
C TYR A 79 -19.62 12.88 -18.52
N ASN A 80 -18.33 12.61 -18.60
CA ASN A 80 -17.60 11.93 -17.55
C ASN A 80 -16.25 12.60 -17.26
N VAL A 81 -15.68 12.26 -16.12
CA VAL A 81 -14.38 12.74 -15.63
C VAL A 81 -13.52 11.53 -15.40
N ARG A 82 -12.33 11.53 -16.01
CA ARG A 82 -11.31 10.49 -15.81
C ARG A 82 -10.54 10.75 -14.51
N PHE A 83 -10.29 9.69 -13.76
CA PHE A 83 -9.46 9.68 -12.55
C PHE A 83 -8.33 8.68 -12.76
N SER A 84 -7.11 9.11 -12.41
CA SER A 84 -5.88 8.32 -12.55
C SER A 84 -5.26 8.08 -11.17
N PRO A 85 -5.53 6.94 -10.52
CA PRO A 85 -4.97 6.59 -9.23
C PRO A 85 -3.48 6.24 -9.36
N VAL A 86 -2.69 6.61 -8.37
CA VAL A 86 -1.23 6.37 -8.38
C VAL A 86 -0.81 5.02 -7.79
N GLU A 87 -1.73 4.35 -7.10
CA GLU A 87 -1.49 3.16 -6.30
C GLU A 87 -2.68 2.19 -6.41
N ALA A 88 -2.41 0.91 -6.13
CA ALA A 88 -3.37 -0.18 -6.14
C ALA A 88 -2.92 -1.29 -5.18
N PRO A 89 -3.86 -2.14 -4.70
CA PRO A 89 -5.29 -2.06 -4.97
C PRO A 89 -5.96 -0.88 -4.23
N PHE A 90 -7.12 -0.44 -4.71
CA PHE A 90 -7.92 0.59 -4.05
C PHE A 90 -9.42 0.38 -4.31
N SER A 91 -10.26 0.90 -3.43
CA SER A 91 -11.72 0.85 -3.57
C SER A 91 -12.28 2.26 -3.78
N LEU A 92 -13.05 2.48 -4.84
CA LEU A 92 -13.86 3.68 -4.97
C LEU A 92 -15.10 3.55 -4.07
N ILE A 93 -15.19 4.39 -3.05
CA ILE A 93 -16.23 4.32 -2.01
C ILE A 93 -17.27 5.44 -2.11
N GLY A 94 -17.01 6.44 -2.97
CA GLY A 94 -17.89 7.60 -3.09
C GLY A 94 -17.35 8.68 -4.01
N LEU A 95 -18.06 9.81 -4.01
CA LEU A 95 -17.64 11.04 -4.67
C LEU A 95 -18.02 12.27 -3.84
N GLN A 96 -17.38 13.39 -4.14
CA GLN A 96 -17.78 14.70 -3.64
C GLN A 96 -18.05 15.62 -4.83
N VAL A 97 -19.19 16.29 -4.86
CA VAL A 97 -19.53 17.22 -5.95
C VAL A 97 -20.14 18.53 -5.44
N VAL A 98 -19.69 19.65 -6.01
CA VAL A 98 -20.35 20.95 -5.83
C VAL A 98 -21.38 21.12 -6.93
N LEU A 99 -22.64 21.26 -6.52
CA LEU A 99 -23.74 21.64 -7.40
C LEU A 99 -24.06 23.11 -7.17
N PHE A 100 -24.37 23.85 -8.24
CA PHE A 100 -24.67 25.28 -8.18
C PHE A 100 -26.16 25.55 -8.39
N ASN A 101 -26.69 26.46 -7.60
CA ASN A 101 -28.01 27.01 -7.81
C ASN A 101 -27.95 28.02 -8.98
N MET A 102 -28.86 27.87 -9.94
CA MET A 102 -29.04 28.71 -11.12
C MET A 102 -30.14 29.76 -10.91
N ASP A 103 -30.09 30.54 -9.83
CA ASP A 103 -31.15 31.48 -9.45
C ASP A 103 -32.56 30.84 -9.38
N ASP A 104 -32.61 29.68 -8.72
CA ASP A 104 -33.78 28.81 -8.54
C ASP A 104 -34.39 28.28 -9.86
N ARG A 105 -33.59 28.27 -10.94
CA ARG A 105 -34.00 27.73 -12.25
C ARG A 105 -33.66 26.25 -12.45
N ASN A 106 -33.01 25.59 -11.49
CA ASN A 106 -32.62 24.19 -11.59
C ASN A 106 -33.79 23.21 -11.69
N GLY A 107 -35.02 23.60 -11.33
CA GLY A 107 -36.10 22.64 -11.10
C GLY A 107 -35.83 21.80 -9.84
N ASN A 108 -36.18 20.52 -9.86
CA ASN A 108 -35.92 19.57 -8.76
C ASN A 108 -35.17 18.33 -9.28
N PRO A 109 -33.95 18.48 -9.81
CA PRO A 109 -33.22 17.40 -10.46
C PRO A 109 -32.75 16.37 -9.43
N GLY A 110 -32.87 15.10 -9.76
CA GLY A 110 -32.00 14.07 -9.17
C GLY A 110 -30.70 13.95 -9.95
N MET A 111 -29.75 13.18 -9.43
CA MET A 111 -28.45 12.91 -10.06
C MET A 111 -28.24 11.42 -10.18
N GLU A 112 -28.03 10.92 -11.38
CA GLU A 112 -27.56 9.57 -11.63
C GLU A 112 -26.02 9.63 -11.67
N VAL A 113 -25.38 8.77 -10.89
CA VAL A 113 -23.93 8.59 -10.86
C VAL A 113 -23.63 7.29 -11.57
N ALA A 114 -22.77 7.32 -12.59
CA ALA A 114 -22.28 6.13 -13.27
C ALA A 114 -20.76 6.10 -13.27
N VAL A 115 -20.19 4.95 -12.94
CA VAL A 115 -18.73 4.70 -12.93
C VAL A 115 -18.39 3.74 -14.06
N PHE A 116 -17.36 4.05 -14.82
CA PHE A 116 -16.88 3.23 -15.93
C PHE A 116 -15.40 2.87 -15.76
N SER A 117 -15.00 1.70 -16.24
CA SER A 117 -13.57 1.38 -16.44
C SER A 117 -13.00 2.21 -17.60
N SER A 118 -11.68 2.41 -17.61
CA SER A 118 -10.94 2.97 -18.74
C SER A 118 -10.32 1.86 -19.60
N ASP A 119 -10.23 2.05 -20.92
CA ASP A 119 -9.29 1.29 -21.76
C ASP A 119 -7.85 1.83 -21.66
N ASP A 120 -6.94 1.14 -22.34
CA ASP A 120 -5.53 1.48 -22.49
C ASP A 120 -5.31 2.86 -23.17
N ASP A 121 -6.28 3.34 -23.94
CA ASP A 121 -6.24 4.63 -24.63
C ASP A 121 -6.85 5.76 -23.77
N GLY A 122 -7.41 5.44 -22.59
CA GLY A 122 -7.96 6.43 -21.67
C GLY A 122 -9.43 6.77 -21.85
N PHE A 123 -10.19 5.93 -22.56
CA PHE A 123 -11.60 6.11 -22.83
C PHE A 123 -12.47 5.19 -21.96
N PRO A 124 -13.70 5.62 -21.60
CA PRO A 124 -14.62 4.79 -20.83
C PRO A 124 -15.06 3.54 -21.61
N GLN A 125 -15.08 2.39 -20.94
CA GLN A 125 -15.35 1.07 -21.54
C GLN A 125 -16.52 0.31 -20.92
N GLU A 126 -16.44 -0.17 -19.68
CA GLU A 126 -17.52 -0.95 -19.07
C GLU A 126 -18.12 -0.17 -17.91
N GLU A 127 -19.45 -0.07 -17.88
CA GLU A 127 -20.15 0.48 -16.71
C GLU A 127 -19.98 -0.47 -15.53
N LEU A 128 -19.21 -0.04 -14.53
CA LEU A 128 -18.92 -0.81 -13.33
C LEU A 128 -20.07 -0.70 -12.34
N VAL A 129 -20.63 0.51 -12.20
CA VAL A 129 -21.78 0.75 -11.33
C VAL A 129 -22.57 1.98 -11.76
N THR A 130 -23.88 1.96 -11.53
CA THR A 130 -24.77 3.11 -11.71
C THR A 130 -25.80 3.17 -10.59
N PHE A 131 -26.10 4.36 -10.09
CA PHE A 131 -27.10 4.57 -9.04
C PHE A 131 -27.66 5.99 -9.03
N GLU A 132 -28.82 6.16 -8.40
CA GLU A 132 -29.55 7.43 -8.33
C GLU A 132 -29.40 8.09 -6.95
N VAL A 133 -29.05 9.37 -6.96
CA VAL A 133 -29.09 10.29 -5.82
C VAL A 133 -30.33 11.19 -5.98
N PRO A 134 -31.34 11.08 -5.12
CA PRO A 134 -32.58 11.84 -5.25
C PRO A 134 -32.34 13.31 -4.91
N ASN A 135 -33.18 14.19 -5.45
CA ASN A 135 -33.09 15.63 -5.25
C ASN A 135 -33.03 16.06 -3.76
N ASN A 136 -33.73 15.34 -2.87
CA ASN A 136 -33.75 15.66 -1.43
C ASN A 136 -32.40 15.47 -0.74
N ASP A 137 -31.50 14.70 -1.35
CA ASP A 137 -30.15 14.44 -0.82
C ASP A 137 -29.11 15.38 -1.46
N LEU A 138 -29.54 16.22 -2.41
CA LEU A 138 -28.71 17.19 -3.12
C LEU A 138 -28.87 18.59 -2.54
N ASN A 139 -27.74 19.24 -2.32
CA ASN A 139 -27.61 20.62 -1.89
C ASN A 139 -26.98 21.45 -3.02
N PHE A 140 -27.53 22.64 -3.24
CA PHE A 140 -27.09 23.55 -4.30
C PHE A 140 -26.47 24.80 -3.69
N SER A 141 -25.21 25.05 -4.02
CA SER A 141 -24.41 26.20 -3.61
C SER A 141 -25.01 27.51 -4.14
N GLN A 142 -24.95 28.57 -3.34
CA GLN A 142 -25.37 29.93 -3.69
C GLN A 142 -24.21 30.91 -3.46
N ALA A 143 -24.25 32.08 -4.11
CA ALA A 143 -23.14 33.03 -4.37
C ALA A 143 -22.03 33.23 -3.31
N GLU A 144 -22.28 32.94 -2.03
CA GLU A 144 -21.35 33.15 -0.91
C GLU A 144 -21.03 31.85 -0.12
N GLU A 145 -21.62 30.70 -0.47
CA GLU A 145 -21.46 29.42 0.24
C GLU A 145 -21.32 28.24 -0.74
N ILE A 146 -20.18 27.54 -0.65
CA ILE A 146 -19.89 26.32 -1.41
C ILE A 146 -20.31 25.10 -0.60
N LEU A 147 -21.27 24.34 -1.12
CA LEU A 147 -21.77 23.12 -0.51
C LEU A 147 -21.25 21.90 -1.28
N TRP A 148 -20.47 21.07 -0.57
CA TRP A 148 -20.03 19.77 -1.09
C TRP A 148 -21.08 18.71 -0.79
N ASN A 149 -21.66 18.15 -1.84
CA ASN A 149 -22.45 16.93 -1.74
C ASN A 149 -21.49 15.75 -1.59
N ARG A 150 -21.45 15.14 -0.40
CA ARG A 150 -20.66 13.95 -0.12
C ARG A 150 -21.55 12.74 -0.34
N VAL A 151 -21.26 11.97 -1.38
CA VAL A 151 -22.05 10.81 -1.80
C VAL A 151 -21.25 9.56 -1.49
N SER A 152 -21.60 8.86 -0.40
CA SER A 152 -21.06 7.52 -0.13
C SER A 152 -21.87 6.49 -0.90
N PHE A 153 -21.21 5.53 -1.55
CA PHE A 153 -21.89 4.45 -2.27
C PHE A 153 -22.79 3.63 -1.33
N THR A 154 -22.33 3.40 -0.10
CA THR A 154 -23.08 2.62 0.89
C THR A 154 -24.40 3.28 1.32
N ASP A 155 -24.50 4.62 1.29
CA ASP A 155 -25.75 5.34 1.58
C ASP A 155 -26.86 5.00 0.57
N TYR A 156 -26.48 4.55 -0.63
CA TYR A 156 -27.38 4.19 -1.73
C TYR A 156 -27.43 2.66 -1.98
N ASN A 157 -26.98 1.84 -1.02
CA ASN A 157 -26.86 0.38 -1.14
C ASN A 157 -25.99 -0.07 -2.33
N VAL A 158 -24.94 0.70 -2.61
CA VAL A 158 -23.94 0.37 -3.61
C VAL A 158 -22.67 -0.08 -2.90
N GLU A 159 -22.14 -1.24 -3.31
CA GLU A 159 -20.86 -1.73 -2.81
C GLU A 159 -19.71 -0.90 -3.38
N PRO A 160 -18.62 -0.70 -2.63
CA PRO A 160 -17.38 -0.12 -3.16
C PRO A 160 -16.89 -0.84 -4.41
N VAL A 161 -16.34 -0.09 -5.36
CA VAL A 161 -15.77 -0.66 -6.59
C VAL A 161 -14.28 -0.90 -6.39
N LEU A 162 -13.86 -2.16 -6.34
CA LEU A 162 -12.47 -2.56 -6.16
C LEU A 162 -11.71 -2.53 -7.49
N PHE A 163 -10.54 -1.90 -7.48
CA PHE A 163 -9.57 -1.88 -8.56
C PHE A 163 -8.28 -2.57 -8.09
N GLU A 164 -7.93 -3.68 -8.75
CA GLU A 164 -6.77 -4.52 -8.38
C GLU A 164 -5.42 -3.97 -8.91
N GLY A 165 -5.46 -3.00 -9.83
CA GLY A 165 -4.28 -2.43 -10.46
C GLY A 165 -4.40 -0.91 -10.60
N ASN A 166 -3.28 -0.26 -10.92
CA ASN A 166 -3.22 1.17 -11.22
C ASN A 166 -3.89 1.41 -12.59
N VAL A 167 -5.22 1.44 -12.60
CA VAL A 167 -6.03 1.63 -13.80
C VAL A 167 -6.93 2.83 -13.62
N ASP A 168 -7.13 3.53 -14.72
CA ASP A 168 -7.99 4.70 -14.74
C ASP A 168 -9.46 4.29 -14.73
N PHE A 169 -10.28 5.18 -14.20
CA PHE A 169 -11.73 5.03 -14.20
C PHE A 169 -12.41 6.36 -14.47
N HIS A 170 -13.69 6.30 -14.80
CA HIS A 170 -14.47 7.48 -15.15
C HIS A 170 -15.69 7.60 -14.26
N ILE A 171 -16.03 8.81 -13.81
CA ILE A 171 -17.30 9.10 -13.15
C ILE A 171 -18.12 10.03 -14.05
N ALA A 172 -19.33 9.63 -14.40
CA ALA A 172 -20.32 10.43 -15.09
C ALA A 172 -21.44 10.85 -14.15
N LEU A 173 -21.91 12.09 -14.31
CA LEU A 173 -23.07 12.63 -13.60
C LEU A 173 -24.16 12.98 -14.61
N ASN A 174 -25.32 12.36 -14.45
CA ASN A 174 -26.47 12.52 -15.32
C ASN A 174 -27.64 13.14 -14.56
N VAL A 175 -28.44 13.96 -15.24
CA VAL A 175 -29.65 14.56 -14.65
C VAL A 175 -30.79 13.55 -14.69
N ILE A 176 -31.36 13.23 -13.53
CA ILE A 176 -32.63 12.51 -13.44
C ILE A 176 -33.75 13.54 -13.58
N GLN A 177 -34.47 13.47 -14.70
CA GLN A 177 -35.52 14.45 -15.03
C GLN A 177 -36.90 14.03 -14.49
N GLY A 178 -37.50 14.89 -13.67
CA GLY A 178 -38.94 14.93 -13.42
C GLY A 178 -39.66 16.02 -14.23
N ASN A 179 -38.93 17.04 -14.70
CA ASN A 179 -39.41 18.17 -15.49
C ASN A 179 -38.35 18.61 -16.54
N ILE A 180 -38.78 19.22 -17.65
CA ILE A 180 -37.90 19.76 -18.70
C ILE A 180 -36.96 20.88 -18.22
N ARG A 181 -37.19 21.43 -17.02
CA ARG A 181 -36.32 22.45 -16.40
C ARG A 181 -35.27 21.85 -15.47
N ASP A 182 -35.35 20.55 -15.17
CA ASP A 182 -34.43 19.91 -14.24
C ASP A 182 -33.00 19.96 -14.78
N THR A 183 -32.11 20.60 -14.03
CA THR A 183 -30.73 20.87 -14.44
C THR A 183 -29.77 20.76 -13.27
N LEU A 184 -28.75 19.91 -13.41
CA LEU A 184 -27.57 19.94 -12.55
C LEU A 184 -26.55 20.91 -13.13
N ALA A 185 -26.12 21.90 -12.35
CA ALA A 185 -25.05 22.81 -12.73
C ALA A 185 -23.79 22.47 -11.94
N VAL A 186 -22.72 22.13 -12.67
CA VAL A 186 -21.40 21.81 -12.14
C VAL A 186 -20.40 22.80 -12.76
N PHE A 187 -19.43 23.25 -11.98
CA PHE A 187 -18.43 24.21 -12.45
C PHE A 187 -17.13 23.51 -12.84
N LEU A 188 -16.57 23.95 -13.95
CA LEU A 188 -15.38 23.38 -14.59
C LEU A 188 -14.49 24.56 -15.00
N ASP A 189 -13.26 24.57 -14.51
CA ASP A 189 -12.23 25.53 -14.90
C ASP A 189 -10.90 24.81 -15.00
N ASN A 190 -10.25 25.00 -16.13
CA ASN A 190 -8.96 24.43 -16.46
C ASN A 190 -7.83 25.48 -16.28
N GLY A 191 -8.13 26.65 -15.69
CA GLY A 191 -7.13 27.66 -15.33
C GLY A 191 -6.48 28.42 -16.49
N GLU A 192 -6.67 28.00 -17.74
CA GLU A 192 -5.91 28.55 -18.88
C GLU A 192 -6.59 29.74 -19.56
N GLU A 193 -7.91 29.75 -19.78
CA GLU A 193 -8.60 30.88 -20.41
C GLU A 193 -10.03 31.12 -19.88
N ALA A 194 -10.47 32.39 -19.89
CA ALA A 194 -11.81 32.79 -19.44
C ALA A 194 -12.97 32.20 -20.28
N THR A 195 -12.67 31.74 -21.49
CA THR A 195 -13.59 31.12 -22.46
C THR A 195 -13.86 29.64 -22.17
N ASN A 196 -13.04 28.99 -21.33
CA ASN A 196 -13.19 27.58 -20.93
C ASN A 196 -13.99 27.41 -19.63
N ARG A 197 -14.57 28.51 -19.12
CA ARG A 197 -15.28 28.55 -17.84
C ARG A 197 -16.74 28.17 -18.04
N SER A 198 -17.26 27.25 -17.22
CA SER A 198 -18.72 27.01 -17.16
C SER A 198 -19.42 28.18 -16.43
N GLY A 199 -20.54 28.70 -16.95
CA GLY A 199 -21.16 29.94 -16.45
C GLY A 199 -22.66 30.02 -16.72
N PHE A 200 -23.37 30.82 -15.92
CA PHE A 200 -24.82 31.04 -16.07
C PHE A 200 -25.12 32.04 -17.18
N TRP A 201 -26.12 31.71 -18.00
CA TRP A 201 -26.69 32.62 -18.98
C TRP A 201 -27.64 33.60 -18.28
N SER A 202 -27.31 34.89 -18.26
CA SER A 202 -28.26 35.96 -17.95
C SER A 202 -28.45 36.85 -19.19
N ASP A 203 -29.69 37.24 -19.46
CA ASP A 203 -30.09 37.88 -20.73
C ASP A 203 -29.55 39.31 -20.91
N ASP A 204 -28.95 39.91 -19.88
CA ASP A 204 -28.65 41.35 -19.87
C ASP A 204 -27.20 41.73 -20.15
N ASP A 205 -26.22 40.82 -20.13
CA ASP A 205 -24.86 41.10 -20.66
C ASP A 205 -24.09 39.78 -20.84
N ASN A 206 -23.54 39.55 -22.04
CA ASN A 206 -22.72 38.39 -22.40
C ASN A 206 -21.46 38.25 -21.53
N MET A 207 -21.56 37.69 -20.32
CA MET A 207 -20.39 37.55 -19.46
C MET A 207 -20.39 36.22 -18.70
N TRP A 208 -19.53 35.31 -19.16
CA TRP A 208 -19.07 34.09 -18.49
C TRP A 208 -18.25 34.37 -17.20
N GLU A 209 -18.49 35.48 -16.50
CA GLU A 209 -17.63 35.97 -15.42
C GLU A 209 -18.23 35.94 -14.01
N LEU A 210 -19.50 35.56 -13.85
CA LEU A 210 -20.21 35.74 -12.57
C LEU A 210 -19.87 34.70 -11.50
N ILE A 211 -19.39 33.50 -11.84
CA ILE A 211 -19.15 32.45 -10.84
C ILE A 211 -17.76 32.61 -10.21
N LEU A 212 -16.67 32.70 -10.98
CA LEU A 212 -15.32 32.75 -10.39
C LEU A 212 -15.05 33.96 -9.49
N ASN A 213 -15.52 35.15 -9.90
CA ASN A 213 -15.33 36.36 -9.10
C ASN A 213 -16.21 36.39 -7.83
N ALA A 214 -17.32 35.64 -7.82
CA ALA A 214 -18.23 35.60 -6.68
C ALA A 214 -17.75 34.61 -5.60
N TYR A 215 -17.13 33.50 -5.99
CA TYR A 215 -16.88 32.39 -5.06
C TYR A 215 -15.41 32.25 -4.60
N GLU A 216 -14.46 33.07 -5.08
CA GLU A 216 -13.01 32.97 -4.74
C GLU A 216 -12.45 31.52 -4.77
N VAL A 217 -13.03 30.64 -5.59
CA VAL A 217 -12.62 29.24 -5.67
C VAL A 217 -11.35 29.18 -6.49
N GLY A 218 -10.27 28.62 -5.92
CA GLY A 218 -9.08 28.29 -6.69
C GLY A 218 -9.46 27.46 -7.91
N HIS A 219 -8.75 27.64 -9.02
CA HIS A 219 -8.82 26.75 -10.18
C HIS A 219 -8.67 25.33 -9.65
N ASN A 220 -9.70 24.50 -9.75
CA ASN A 220 -9.70 23.05 -9.55
C ASN A 220 -11.13 22.51 -9.61
N PHE A 221 -11.24 21.27 -10.09
CA PHE A 221 -12.48 20.61 -10.48
C PHE A 221 -13.48 20.48 -9.30
N THR A 222 -14.78 20.65 -9.56
CA THR A 222 -15.85 20.56 -8.53
C THR A 222 -16.42 19.15 -8.31
N LEU A 223 -15.75 18.13 -8.84
CA LEU A 223 -16.00 16.70 -8.61
C LEU A 223 -14.70 16.06 -8.11
N ARG A 224 -14.80 15.21 -7.10
CA ARG A 224 -13.70 14.46 -6.53
C ARG A 224 -14.14 13.01 -6.36
N ALA A 225 -13.24 12.07 -6.63
CA ALA A 225 -13.45 10.68 -6.27
C ALA A 225 -12.99 10.48 -4.82
N VAL A 226 -13.72 9.67 -4.06
CA VAL A 226 -13.32 9.27 -2.70
C VAL A 226 -12.94 7.81 -2.75
N VAL A 227 -11.67 7.52 -2.47
CA VAL A 227 -11.11 6.17 -2.53
C VAL A 227 -10.62 5.75 -1.15
N GLU A 228 -10.58 4.44 -0.93
CA GLU A 228 -10.01 3.80 0.23
C GLU A 228 -8.92 2.83 -0.24
N TYR A 229 -7.71 3.01 0.28
CA TYR A 229 -6.61 2.08 0.06
C TYR A 229 -6.65 1.02 1.17
N PRO A 230 -6.33 -0.25 0.88
CA PRO A 230 -6.16 -1.23 1.94
C PRO A 230 -5.06 -0.75 2.88
N ASP A 231 -5.22 -1.03 4.17
CA ASP A 231 -4.14 -0.85 5.13
C ASP A 231 -2.91 -1.63 4.63
N PRO A 232 -1.71 -1.01 4.59
CA PRO A 232 -0.51 -1.73 4.20
C PRO A 232 -0.31 -2.90 5.17
N GLU A 233 0.07 -4.07 4.64
CA GLU A 233 0.33 -5.22 5.50
C GLU A 233 1.35 -4.83 6.58
N PRO A 234 1.15 -5.21 7.85
CA PRO A 234 2.07 -4.83 8.93
C PRO A 234 3.47 -5.39 8.65
N PRO A 235 4.53 -4.79 9.22
CA PRO A 235 5.88 -5.33 9.08
C PRO A 235 5.96 -6.72 9.72
N ALA A 236 6.76 -7.61 9.13
CA ALA A 236 6.94 -8.97 9.62
C ALA A 236 8.44 -9.29 9.68
N ILE A 237 8.97 -9.49 10.89
CA ILE A 237 10.40 -9.76 11.09
C ILE A 237 10.70 -11.25 10.92
N ALA A 238 11.77 -11.55 10.18
CA ALA A 238 12.39 -12.86 10.13
C ALA A 238 13.89 -12.72 10.37
N ILE A 239 14.48 -13.68 11.09
CA ILE A 239 15.91 -13.68 11.43
C ILE A 239 16.52 -15.02 11.03
N ASP A 240 17.65 -14.98 10.34
CA ASP A 240 18.41 -16.18 9.95
C ASP A 240 19.92 -16.00 10.24
N PRO A 241 20.55 -16.92 11.00
CA PRO A 241 19.96 -18.04 11.73
C PRO A 241 19.28 -17.61 13.04
N GLU A 242 18.27 -18.36 13.50
CA GLU A 242 17.63 -18.14 14.83
C GLU A 242 18.47 -18.64 16.00
N ASN A 243 19.42 -19.55 15.76
CA ASN A 243 20.29 -20.12 16.79
C ASN A 243 21.70 -20.29 16.26
N VAL A 244 22.68 -19.89 17.06
CA VAL A 244 24.10 -20.08 16.73
C VAL A 244 24.78 -20.89 17.82
N GLY A 245 25.26 -22.07 17.42
CA GLY A 245 26.26 -22.82 18.18
C GLY A 245 27.64 -22.53 17.59
N ALA A 246 28.50 -21.83 18.34
CA ALA A 246 29.84 -21.51 17.87
C ALA A 246 30.87 -22.45 18.51
N GLU A 247 31.49 -23.32 17.71
CA GLU A 247 32.72 -24.04 18.08
C GLU A 247 33.94 -23.11 17.86
N GLY A 248 34.00 -21.99 18.56
CA GLY A 248 35.06 -20.99 18.44
C GLY A 248 34.56 -19.55 18.29
N GLY A 249 35.47 -18.58 18.47
CA GLY A 249 35.18 -17.16 18.25
C GLY A 249 35.16 -16.80 16.77
N GLY A 250 34.75 -15.57 16.45
CA GLY A 250 34.69 -15.08 15.08
C GLY A 250 33.50 -14.16 14.82
N GLU A 251 33.33 -13.82 13.54
CA GLU A 251 32.21 -13.02 13.03
C GLU A 251 31.09 -13.93 12.53
N LEU A 252 29.87 -13.61 12.91
CA LEU A 252 28.64 -14.35 12.64
C LEU A 252 27.64 -13.38 12.02
N PRO A 253 27.46 -13.39 10.69
CA PRO A 253 26.43 -12.57 10.06
C PRO A 253 25.05 -13.14 10.39
N VAL A 254 24.15 -12.24 10.79
CA VAL A 254 22.75 -12.52 11.07
C VAL A 254 21.94 -11.66 10.11
N THR A 255 21.11 -12.30 9.28
CA THR A 255 20.22 -11.60 8.36
C THR A 255 18.91 -11.29 9.09
N ILE A 256 18.47 -10.04 9.01
CA ILE A 256 17.13 -9.59 9.41
C ILE A 256 16.39 -9.26 8.12
N SER A 257 15.21 -9.85 7.91
CA SER A 257 14.38 -9.61 6.73
C SER A 257 13.02 -9.05 7.15
N ASN A 258 12.49 -8.12 6.34
CA ASN A 258 11.11 -7.66 6.46
C ASN A 258 10.25 -8.34 5.40
N THR A 259 9.45 -9.32 5.80
CA THR A 259 8.53 -10.04 4.91
C THR A 259 7.12 -9.45 4.93
N GLY A 260 6.94 -8.25 5.49
CA GLY A 260 5.67 -7.54 5.60
C GLY A 260 5.58 -6.35 4.63
N GLY A 261 4.41 -5.72 4.57
CA GLY A 261 4.10 -4.65 3.60
C GLY A 261 4.42 -3.22 4.04
N SER A 262 4.91 -3.04 5.27
CA SER A 262 5.24 -1.73 5.87
C SER A 262 6.69 -1.71 6.36
N PRO A 263 7.33 -0.54 6.54
CA PRO A 263 8.70 -0.46 7.07
C PRO A 263 8.85 -1.11 8.45
N LEU A 264 9.86 -1.98 8.59
CA LEU A 264 10.24 -2.64 9.83
C LEU A 264 11.26 -1.78 10.57
N LEU A 265 10.87 -1.27 11.73
CA LEU A 265 11.76 -0.57 12.66
C LEU A 265 12.21 -1.57 13.72
N TRP A 266 13.51 -1.71 13.92
CA TRP A 266 14.06 -2.66 14.87
C TRP A 266 15.20 -2.07 15.70
N ARG A 267 15.40 -2.63 16.88
CA ARG A 267 16.57 -2.39 17.75
C ARG A 267 16.94 -3.66 18.50
N THR A 268 18.13 -3.67 19.08
CA THR A 268 18.68 -4.83 19.78
C THR A 268 18.87 -4.58 21.27
N GLU A 269 18.64 -5.63 22.06
CA GLU A 269 18.95 -5.66 23.50
C GLU A 269 19.59 -7.03 23.81
N VAL A 270 20.64 -7.07 24.63
CA VAL A 270 21.35 -8.33 24.96
C VAL A 270 21.12 -8.74 26.40
N GLU A 271 20.91 -10.04 26.61
CA GLU A 271 20.96 -10.70 27.91
C GLU A 271 22.08 -11.75 27.91
N THR A 272 23.06 -11.62 28.81
CA THR A 272 24.19 -12.56 28.90
C THR A 272 24.08 -13.47 30.12
N PHE A 273 24.44 -14.73 29.94
CA PHE A 273 24.52 -15.78 30.97
C PHE A 273 25.91 -16.42 30.91
N VAL A 274 26.75 -16.12 31.90
CA VAL A 274 28.15 -16.58 31.94
C VAL A 274 28.41 -17.48 33.13
N GLU A 275 29.00 -18.66 32.90
CA GLU A 275 29.55 -19.53 33.95
C GLU A 275 31.00 -19.92 33.60
N PRO A 276 31.99 -19.76 34.51
CA PRO A 276 31.85 -19.50 35.95
C PRO A 276 32.01 -18.04 36.41
N GLU A 277 32.53 -17.15 35.56
CA GLU A 277 32.86 -15.75 35.91
C GLU A 277 32.63 -14.81 34.72
N GLU A 278 32.03 -13.65 34.99
CA GLU A 278 31.83 -12.57 34.01
C GLU A 278 33.17 -11.96 33.57
N PRO A 279 33.46 -11.84 32.26
CA PRO A 279 34.74 -11.34 31.78
C PRO A 279 34.88 -9.82 31.96
N GLU A 280 36.11 -9.33 32.10
CA GLU A 280 36.41 -7.89 32.22
C GLU A 280 36.08 -7.08 30.95
N ARG A 281 35.88 -7.76 29.81
CA ARG A 281 35.54 -7.18 28.51
C ARG A 281 34.38 -7.94 27.88
N PRO A 282 33.51 -7.27 27.10
CA PRO A 282 32.46 -7.96 26.36
C PRO A 282 33.05 -9.04 25.47
N TRP A 283 32.57 -10.27 25.66
CA TRP A 283 32.92 -11.41 24.81
C TRP A 283 32.07 -11.47 23.55
N ILE A 284 31.01 -10.66 23.49
CA ILE A 284 30.12 -10.51 22.35
C ILE A 284 29.93 -9.02 22.03
N LEU A 285 29.96 -8.68 20.73
CA LEU A 285 29.70 -7.35 20.16
C LEU A 285 28.83 -7.54 18.91
N TRP A 286 28.05 -6.54 18.51
CA TRP A 286 27.30 -6.59 17.26
C TRP A 286 27.08 -5.20 16.68
N GLU A 287 26.93 -5.11 15.36
CA GLU A 287 26.55 -3.89 14.67
C GLU A 287 25.78 -4.19 13.36
N PRO A 288 24.81 -3.36 12.96
CA PRO A 288 24.24 -2.25 13.73
C PRO A 288 23.34 -2.71 14.89
N GLU A 289 23.07 -1.82 15.86
CA GLU A 289 22.21 -2.09 17.02
C GLU A 289 20.72 -1.74 16.77
N GLU A 290 20.43 -0.93 15.76
CA GLU A 290 19.09 -0.52 15.34
C GLU A 290 19.06 -0.23 13.84
N GLY A 291 17.86 -0.19 13.26
CA GLY A 291 17.69 0.12 11.85
C GLY A 291 16.24 0.15 11.38
N GLU A 292 16.10 0.44 10.10
CA GLU A 292 14.86 0.42 9.34
C GLU A 292 15.05 -0.44 8.09
N ILE A 293 14.09 -1.31 7.79
CA ILE A 293 14.11 -2.20 6.63
C ILE A 293 12.82 -2.00 5.84
N ALA A 294 12.94 -1.63 4.56
CA ALA A 294 11.81 -1.47 3.65
C ALA A 294 11.07 -2.81 3.45
N PRO A 295 9.81 -2.79 3.00
CA PRO A 295 9.11 -4.01 2.60
C PRO A 295 9.92 -4.85 1.62
N ASP A 296 9.92 -6.18 1.81
CA ASP A 296 10.66 -7.18 1.01
C ASP A 296 12.19 -7.01 0.96
N ASP A 297 12.77 -6.22 1.88
CA ASP A 297 14.22 -6.00 1.96
C ASP A 297 14.86 -6.70 3.18
N GLU A 298 16.19 -6.72 3.21
CA GLU A 298 16.98 -7.33 4.27
C GLU A 298 18.17 -6.48 4.71
N ALA A 299 18.58 -6.65 5.96
CA ALA A 299 19.77 -6.06 6.55
C ALA A 299 20.63 -7.14 7.23
N GLN A 300 21.92 -6.88 7.36
CA GLN A 300 22.83 -7.76 8.09
C GLN A 300 23.31 -7.12 9.38
N VAL A 301 23.22 -7.88 10.47
CA VAL A 301 23.87 -7.60 11.75
C VAL A 301 25.07 -8.53 11.89
N MET A 302 26.25 -7.95 12.07
CA MET A 302 27.48 -8.71 12.25
C MET A 302 27.73 -8.93 13.73
N VAL A 303 27.54 -10.15 14.22
CA VAL A 303 27.81 -10.53 15.61
C VAL A 303 29.26 -11.00 15.73
N THR A 304 30.06 -10.34 16.54
CA THR A 304 31.47 -10.69 16.79
C THR A 304 31.62 -11.33 18.16
N VAL A 305 32.13 -12.55 18.17
CA VAL A 305 32.52 -13.28 19.38
C VAL A 305 34.02 -13.18 19.60
N ASN A 306 34.41 -12.69 20.77
CA ASN A 306 35.79 -12.60 21.21
C ASN A 306 36.07 -13.58 22.36
N LEU A 307 36.99 -14.53 22.13
CA LEU A 307 37.40 -15.52 23.14
C LEU A 307 38.65 -15.11 23.94
N ASP A 308 39.27 -13.97 23.61
CA ASP A 308 40.52 -13.56 24.22
C ASP A 308 40.34 -13.31 25.73
N GLY A 309 41.08 -14.07 26.54
CA GLY A 309 41.06 -13.94 27.99
C GLY A 309 39.88 -14.61 28.69
N LEU A 310 39.01 -15.34 27.96
CA LEU A 310 37.95 -16.14 28.57
C LEU A 310 38.51 -17.38 29.26
N VAL A 311 37.93 -17.71 30.42
CA VAL A 311 38.24 -18.94 31.16
C VAL A 311 37.45 -20.10 30.54
N ALA A 312 37.90 -21.34 30.75
CA ALA A 312 37.14 -22.52 30.34
C ALA A 312 35.77 -22.57 31.05
N GLY A 313 34.70 -22.61 30.28
CA GLY A 313 33.32 -22.47 30.76
C GLY A 313 32.30 -22.43 29.63
N ILE A 314 31.05 -22.09 30.00
CA ILE A 314 29.94 -21.91 29.07
C ILE A 314 29.57 -20.43 29.07
N TYR A 315 29.57 -19.84 27.89
CA TYR A 315 29.13 -18.47 27.66
C TYR A 315 27.89 -18.52 26.79
N ALA A 316 26.79 -17.98 27.28
CA ALA A 316 25.53 -17.91 26.55
C ALA A 316 25.03 -16.46 26.51
N ALA A 317 24.41 -16.07 25.40
CA ALA A 317 23.73 -14.80 25.25
C ALA A 317 22.42 -14.98 24.48
N SER A 318 21.43 -14.18 24.83
CA SER A 318 20.21 -13.97 24.06
C SER A 318 20.25 -12.56 23.50
N LEU A 319 20.38 -12.42 22.19
CA LEU A 319 20.29 -11.13 21.50
C LEU A 319 18.84 -10.95 21.02
N HIS A 320 18.11 -10.07 21.69
CA HIS A 320 16.73 -9.74 21.39
C HIS A 320 16.66 -8.69 20.29
N PHE A 321 15.85 -8.94 19.27
CA PHE A 321 15.51 -8.02 18.20
C PHE A 321 14.09 -7.53 18.45
N LEU A 322 13.98 -6.33 19.02
CA LEU A 322 12.71 -5.68 19.32
C LEU A 322 12.26 -4.89 18.10
N SER A 323 11.02 -5.11 17.65
CA SER A 323 10.52 -4.49 16.42
C SER A 323 9.08 -4.00 16.51
N ASN A 324 8.63 -3.29 15.47
CA ASN A 324 7.23 -2.91 15.26
C ASN A 324 6.38 -4.01 14.59
N ASP A 325 6.90 -5.24 14.42
CA ASP A 325 6.08 -6.39 14.02
C ASP A 325 5.04 -6.70 15.11
N PRO A 326 3.73 -6.57 14.84
CA PRO A 326 2.68 -6.77 15.84
C PRO A 326 2.54 -8.24 16.28
N ASN A 327 2.99 -9.19 15.47
CA ASN A 327 2.92 -10.62 15.74
C ASN A 327 4.18 -11.12 16.47
N ASN A 328 5.35 -10.58 16.12
CA ASN A 328 6.65 -10.94 16.69
C ASN A 328 7.43 -9.69 17.16
N PRO A 329 6.96 -8.98 18.20
CA PRO A 329 7.60 -7.74 18.64
C PRO A 329 8.98 -7.95 19.29
N ASP A 330 9.33 -9.19 19.62
CA ASP A 330 10.61 -9.60 20.19
C ASP A 330 10.99 -10.98 19.65
N VAL A 331 12.07 -11.05 18.87
CA VAL A 331 12.67 -12.30 18.37
C VAL A 331 14.07 -12.43 18.96
N ALA A 332 14.36 -13.57 19.59
CA ALA A 332 15.63 -13.80 20.26
C ALA A 332 16.56 -14.71 19.45
N LEU A 333 17.79 -14.26 19.22
CA LEU A 333 18.90 -15.07 18.74
C LEU A 333 19.67 -15.65 19.93
N ASN A 334 19.63 -16.97 20.09
CA ASN A 334 20.39 -17.64 21.13
C ASN A 334 21.80 -17.98 20.64
N ILE A 335 22.79 -17.57 21.43
CA ILE A 335 24.21 -17.79 21.16
C ILE A 335 24.76 -18.60 22.32
N MET A 336 25.36 -19.75 22.03
CA MET A 336 26.03 -20.57 23.03
C MET A 336 27.43 -20.94 22.57
N ILE A 337 28.38 -20.74 23.47
CA ILE A 337 29.80 -20.95 23.24
C ILE A 337 30.35 -21.82 24.36
N ASN A 338 31.01 -22.90 23.95
CA ASN A 338 31.73 -23.77 24.85
C ASN A 338 33.23 -23.54 24.70
N THR A 339 33.84 -22.93 25.70
CA THR A 339 35.29 -22.71 25.70
C THR A 339 36.06 -23.91 26.26
N ILE A 340 35.40 -25.00 26.64
CA ILE A 340 36.05 -26.22 27.15
C ILE A 340 36.71 -26.99 26.01
N TYR A 341 38.03 -27.09 26.07
CA TYR A 341 38.86 -27.88 25.18
C TYR A 341 39.66 -28.93 25.99
N LEU A 342 39.24 -30.19 25.92
CA LEU A 342 39.88 -31.32 26.61
C LEU A 342 40.82 -32.06 25.66
N HIS A 343 42.13 -31.98 25.88
CA HIS A 343 43.09 -32.65 25.00
C HIS A 343 44.34 -33.16 25.74
N ILE A 344 44.60 -34.46 25.59
CA ILE A 344 45.77 -35.15 26.14
C ILE A 344 46.68 -35.57 25.00
N GLU A 345 47.97 -35.33 25.15
CA GLU A 345 49.00 -35.76 24.21
C GLU A 345 50.03 -36.61 24.96
N VAL A 346 50.54 -37.64 24.28
CA VAL A 346 51.53 -38.55 24.84
C VAL A 346 52.70 -38.69 23.87
N THR A 347 53.92 -38.50 24.35
CA THR A 347 55.12 -38.54 23.50
C THR A 347 56.27 -39.28 24.17
N PRO A 348 56.90 -40.27 23.51
CA PRO A 348 56.51 -40.86 22.22
C PRO A 348 55.25 -41.74 22.33
N GLU A 349 54.54 -41.98 21.22
CA GLU A 349 53.34 -42.84 21.21
C GLU A 349 53.66 -44.34 21.47
N GLU A 350 54.91 -44.72 21.22
CA GLU A 350 55.43 -46.08 21.43
C GLU A 350 56.79 -46.01 22.16
N LEU A 351 56.99 -46.92 23.11
CA LEU A 351 58.28 -47.11 23.78
C LEU A 351 58.96 -48.38 23.25
N ASP A 352 60.06 -48.22 22.52
CA ASP A 352 60.89 -49.35 22.05
C ASP A 352 62.15 -49.49 22.92
N PHE A 353 62.19 -50.57 23.69
CA PHE A 353 63.31 -50.91 24.56
C PHE A 353 64.43 -51.70 23.85
N GLY A 354 64.24 -52.10 22.59
CA GLY A 354 65.21 -52.89 21.82
C GLY A 354 65.64 -54.18 22.51
N ILE A 355 66.92 -54.54 22.37
CA ILE A 355 67.52 -55.68 23.09
C ILE A 355 67.97 -55.19 24.47
N VAL A 356 67.44 -55.83 25.53
CA VAL A 356 67.83 -55.58 26.93
C VAL A 356 68.68 -56.77 27.40
N GLU A 357 69.95 -56.53 27.71
CA GLU A 357 70.88 -57.56 28.19
C GLU A 357 70.80 -57.69 29.72
N ASP A 358 70.72 -58.93 30.23
CA ASP A 358 70.82 -59.21 31.68
C ASP A 358 72.29 -59.02 32.13
N PRO A 359 72.61 -58.18 33.14
CA PRO A 359 71.74 -57.64 34.20
C PRO A 359 71.47 -56.12 34.14
N GLU A 360 71.52 -55.48 32.97
CA GLU A 360 71.39 -54.03 32.84
C GLU A 360 69.94 -53.60 32.55
N PRO A 361 69.18 -53.07 33.52
CA PRO A 361 67.83 -52.57 33.26
C PRO A 361 67.87 -51.32 32.37
N ARG A 362 67.00 -51.28 31.35
CA ARG A 362 66.77 -50.10 30.50
C ARG A 362 65.52 -49.35 30.95
N SER A 363 65.56 -48.02 30.93
CA SER A 363 64.42 -47.15 31.22
C SER A 363 64.18 -46.20 30.05
N GLU A 364 62.92 -46.03 29.67
CA GLU A 364 62.47 -45.05 28.68
C GLU A 364 61.47 -44.11 29.33
N ILE A 365 61.38 -42.88 28.82
CA ILE A 365 60.50 -41.84 29.37
C ILE A 365 59.32 -41.63 28.42
N LEU A 366 58.12 -41.66 28.99
CA LEU A 366 56.88 -41.24 28.36
C LEU A 366 56.46 -39.90 28.95
N THR A 367 56.28 -38.89 28.10
CA THR A 367 55.76 -37.58 28.52
C THR A 367 54.27 -37.54 28.24
N VAL A 368 53.47 -37.19 29.26
CA VAL A 368 52.03 -36.96 29.13
C VAL A 368 51.78 -35.47 29.32
N SER A 369 51.21 -34.83 28.32
CA SER A 369 50.93 -33.40 28.31
C SER A 369 49.42 -33.17 28.25
N ASN A 370 48.92 -32.29 29.11
CA ASN A 370 47.60 -31.69 28.92
C ASN A 370 47.77 -30.46 28.05
N ILE A 371 47.30 -30.54 26.81
CA ILE A 371 47.29 -29.42 25.86
C ILE A 371 45.88 -28.83 25.69
N GLY A 372 44.91 -29.34 26.47
CA GLY A 372 43.61 -28.71 26.69
C GLY A 372 43.69 -27.54 27.69
N ASN A 373 42.58 -26.80 27.80
CA ASN A 373 42.45 -25.69 28.75
C ASN A 373 41.66 -26.05 30.03
N VAL A 374 41.34 -27.34 30.19
CA VAL A 374 40.71 -27.90 31.40
C VAL A 374 41.66 -28.88 32.08
N LEU A 375 41.66 -28.90 33.42
CA LEU A 375 42.47 -29.82 34.22
C LEU A 375 42.13 -31.28 33.91
N LEU A 376 43.13 -32.06 33.47
CA LEU A 376 42.99 -33.50 33.30
C LEU A 376 43.43 -34.25 34.57
N THR A 377 42.65 -35.26 34.95
CA THR A 377 43.00 -36.18 36.04
C THR A 377 43.32 -37.56 35.47
N ILE A 378 44.54 -38.04 35.67
CA ILE A 378 44.93 -39.41 35.28
C ILE A 378 44.39 -40.39 36.32
N THR A 379 43.40 -41.19 35.95
CA THR A 379 42.72 -42.13 36.87
C THR A 379 43.33 -43.53 36.87
N SER A 380 43.93 -43.96 35.76
CA SER A 380 44.68 -45.21 35.69
C SER A 380 45.69 -45.20 34.54
N VAL A 381 46.79 -45.92 34.73
CA VAL A 381 47.73 -46.28 33.66
C VAL A 381 47.79 -47.81 33.63
N ARG A 382 47.63 -48.40 32.44
CA ARG A 382 47.67 -49.85 32.26
C ARG A 382 48.71 -50.20 31.22
N ILE A 383 49.49 -51.24 31.50
CA ILE A 383 50.41 -51.85 30.54
C ILE A 383 49.71 -53.10 30.03
N HIS A 384 49.61 -53.24 28.71
CA HIS A 384 49.16 -54.48 28.08
C HIS A 384 50.41 -55.26 27.62
N PRO A 385 50.60 -56.50 28.07
CA PRO A 385 51.76 -57.32 27.71
C PRO A 385 51.70 -57.88 26.29
#